data_AF-A0A436CX01-F1
#
_entry.id   AF-A0A436CX01-F1
#
_cell.length_a   1.000
_cell.length_b   1.000
_cell.length_c   1.000
_cell.angle_alpha   90.00
_cell.angle_beta   90.00
_cell.angle_gamma   90.00
#
_symmetry.space_group_name_H-M   'P 1'
#
loop_
_entity.id
_entity.type
_entity.pdbx_description
1 polymer ?
#
loop_
_entity_poly.entity_id
_entity_poly.type
_entity_poly.pdbx_seq_one_letter_code
_entity_poly.pdbx_strand_id
1 'polypeptide(L)'
;MSFRRQIFCAFAVTTALLSSAAQSQTLSLKPFKDDLFAYPPTLSSDSNGAYTVIDYREMRDINQRDQVPERRVKAQYTDASVR
;
A
#
# COMPACT_ATOMS: atom_id res chain seq x y z
N MET A 1 -13.80 9.22 -54.82
CA MET A 1 -13.19 10.11 -53.80
C MET A 1 -13.91 10.09 -52.45
N SER A 2 -15.23 9.86 -52.39
CA SER A 2 -16.01 9.84 -51.13
C SER A 2 -15.75 8.60 -50.24
N PHE A 3 -15.75 7.39 -50.82
CA PHE A 3 -15.65 6.13 -50.06
C PHE A 3 -14.30 5.94 -49.33
N ARG A 4 -13.19 6.34 -49.97
CA ARG A 4 -11.85 6.31 -49.35
C ARG A 4 -11.72 7.31 -48.20
N ARG A 5 -12.37 8.48 -48.30
CA ARG A 5 -12.43 9.47 -47.21
C ARG A 5 -13.28 8.97 -46.04
N GLN A 6 -14.39 8.30 -46.30
CA GLN A 6 -15.25 7.72 -45.25
C GLN A 6 -14.55 6.63 -44.45
N ILE A 7 -13.80 5.73 -45.10
CA ILE A 7 -12.99 4.71 -44.42
C ILE A 7 -11.90 5.35 -43.56
N PHE A 8 -11.22 6.38 -44.08
CA PHE A 8 -10.18 7.10 -43.34
C PHE A 8 -10.76 7.82 -42.11
N CYS A 9 -11.94 8.44 -42.24
CA CYS A 9 -12.64 9.08 -41.13
C CYS A 9 -13.10 8.04 -40.09
N ALA A 10 -13.65 6.91 -40.51
CA ALA A 10 -14.07 5.84 -39.61
C ALA A 10 -12.86 5.30 -38.81
N PHE A 11 -11.73 5.09 -39.47
CA PHE A 11 -10.49 4.63 -38.82
C PHE A 11 -9.94 5.66 -37.83
N ALA A 12 -9.98 6.94 -38.18
CA ALA A 12 -9.57 8.03 -37.27
C ALA A 12 -10.48 8.09 -36.04
N VAL A 13 -11.80 7.93 -36.21
CA VAL A 13 -12.77 7.95 -35.11
C VAL A 13 -12.59 6.75 -34.18
N THR A 14 -12.39 5.54 -34.72
CA THR A 14 -12.11 4.36 -33.90
C THR A 14 -10.81 4.52 -33.13
N THR A 15 -9.75 5.04 -33.74
CA THR A 15 -8.46 5.25 -33.06
C THR A 15 -8.58 6.27 -31.91
N ALA A 16 -9.37 7.33 -32.11
CA ALA A 16 -9.65 8.33 -31.07
C ALA A 16 -10.48 7.76 -29.90
N LEU A 17 -11.48 6.91 -30.20
CA LEU A 17 -12.31 6.24 -29.20
C LEU A 17 -11.53 5.21 -28.38
N LEU A 18 -10.59 4.48 -28.99
CA LEU A 18 -9.74 3.53 -28.25
C LEU A 18 -8.71 4.22 -27.35
N SER A 19 -8.24 5.42 -27.73
CA SER A 19 -7.24 6.17 -26.95
C SER A 19 -7.81 6.81 -25.68
N SER A 20 -9.14 6.97 -25.58
CA SER A 20 -9.80 7.60 -24.42
C SER A 20 -10.09 6.62 -23.27
N ALA A 21 -9.94 5.31 -23.47
CA ALA A 21 -10.19 4.30 -22.44
C ALA A 21 -9.00 4.04 -21.49
N ALA A 22 -7.85 4.67 -21.71
CA ALA A 22 -6.58 4.28 -21.08
C ALA A 22 -6.15 5.11 -19.85
N GLN A 23 -6.95 6.07 -19.36
CA GLN A 23 -6.58 6.88 -18.20
C GLN A 23 -7.29 6.40 -16.92
N SER A 24 -6.88 5.24 -16.41
CA SER A 24 -7.14 4.88 -15.01
C SER A 24 -6.01 5.42 -14.15
N GLN A 25 -6.23 6.57 -13.51
CA GLN A 25 -5.34 7.06 -12.46
C GLN A 25 -5.64 6.24 -11.20
N THR A 26 -4.82 5.21 -10.97
CA THR A 26 -4.83 4.50 -9.70
C THR A 26 -4.31 5.44 -8.62
N LEU A 27 -5.23 5.98 -7.82
CA LEU A 27 -4.89 6.72 -6.61
C LEU A 27 -4.44 5.70 -5.57
N SER A 28 -3.13 5.59 -5.38
CA SER A 28 -2.57 4.77 -4.30
C SER A 28 -2.64 5.56 -3.00
N LEU A 29 -3.30 5.01 -1.99
CA LEU A 29 -3.28 5.57 -0.64
C LEU A 29 -1.97 5.21 0.03
N LYS A 30 -1.37 6.18 0.72
CA LYS A 30 -0.22 5.89 1.58
C LYS A 30 -0.67 4.91 2.68
N PRO A 31 0.14 3.90 3.03
CA PRO A 31 -0.15 3.07 4.20
C PRO A 31 -0.30 3.91 5.47
N PHE A 32 -1.35 3.65 6.24
CA PHE A 32 -1.74 4.51 7.36
C PHE A 32 -0.95 4.22 8.64
N LYS A 33 -0.64 2.95 8.91
CA LYS A 33 -0.02 2.52 10.18
C LYS A 33 1.21 1.63 10.04
N ASP A 34 1.71 1.43 8.83
CA ASP A 34 2.86 0.54 8.60
C ASP A 34 4.07 0.95 9.44
N ASP A 35 4.32 2.25 9.60
CA ASP A 35 5.40 2.78 10.44
C ASP A 35 5.23 2.40 11.92
N LEU A 36 4.00 2.25 12.42
CA LEU A 36 3.71 1.87 13.81
C LEU A 36 3.91 0.37 14.07
N PHE A 37 3.83 -0.46 13.03
CA PHE A 37 3.90 -1.93 13.11
C PHE A 37 5.07 -2.52 12.31
N ALA A 38 6.01 -1.68 11.89
CA ALA A 38 7.20 -2.11 11.17
C ALA A 38 8.01 -3.09 12.03
N TYR A 39 8.40 -4.22 11.43
CA TYR A 39 9.21 -5.20 12.11
C TYR A 39 10.60 -4.64 12.45
N PRO A 40 11.15 -5.00 13.62
CA PRO A 40 12.57 -4.79 13.91
C PRO A 40 13.48 -5.43 12.86
N PRO A 41 14.78 -5.08 12.86
CA PRO A 41 15.77 -5.82 12.10
C PRO A 41 15.73 -7.32 12.39
N THR A 42 15.76 -8.12 11.34
CA THR A 42 15.95 -9.56 11.42
C THR A 42 17.37 -9.87 11.87
N LEU A 43 17.51 -10.65 12.93
CA LEU A 43 18.81 -11.14 13.44
C LEU A 43 19.27 -12.38 12.68
N SER A 44 18.34 -13.29 12.36
CA SER A 44 18.61 -14.47 11.54
C SER A 44 17.32 -14.97 10.87
N SER A 45 17.48 -15.68 9.76
CA SER A 45 16.38 -16.35 9.05
C SER A 45 16.86 -17.69 8.53
N ASP A 46 16.00 -18.71 8.60
CA ASP A 46 16.31 -20.09 8.22
C ASP A 46 15.11 -20.71 7.50
N SER A 47 15.30 -21.88 6.90
CA SER A 47 14.26 -22.66 6.21
C SER A 47 13.52 -21.82 5.17
N ASN A 48 14.26 -21.05 4.37
CA ASN A 48 13.74 -20.12 3.36
C ASN A 48 12.73 -19.09 3.93
N GLY A 49 12.94 -18.64 5.17
CA GLY A 49 12.09 -17.64 5.82
C GLY A 49 10.96 -18.22 6.67
N ALA A 50 10.80 -19.56 6.73
CA ALA A 50 9.82 -20.19 7.61
C ALA A 50 10.14 -19.99 9.09
N TYR A 51 11.41 -19.75 9.42
CA TYR A 51 11.85 -19.39 10.76
C TYR A 51 12.66 -18.10 10.71
N THR A 52 12.32 -17.13 11.56
CA THR A 52 13.00 -15.83 11.60
C THR A 52 13.12 -15.35 13.04
N VAL A 53 14.31 -14.94 13.44
CA VAL A 53 14.58 -14.30 14.73
C VAL A 53 14.69 -12.80 14.51
N ILE A 54 13.94 -12.02 15.28
CA ILE A 54 13.89 -10.55 15.14
C ILE A 54 14.44 -9.88 16.40
N ASP A 55 15.00 -8.68 16.25
CA ASP A 55 15.54 -7.84 17.32
C ASP A 55 14.42 -7.22 18.20
N TYR A 56 13.87 -8.05 19.09
CA TYR A 56 12.90 -7.64 20.09
C TYR A 56 13.54 -6.71 21.13
N ARG A 57 12.89 -5.57 21.39
CA ARG A 57 13.33 -4.57 22.36
C ARG A 57 12.13 -4.08 23.15
N GLU A 58 12.03 -4.52 24.40
CA GLU A 58 10.90 -4.22 25.29
C GLU A 58 10.58 -2.71 25.38
N MET A 59 11.61 -1.87 25.46
CA MET A 59 11.44 -0.42 25.49
C MET A 59 10.66 0.11 24.28
N ARG A 60 10.86 -0.45 23.08
CA ARG A 60 10.13 -0.09 21.86
C ARG A 60 8.81 -0.84 21.75
N ASP A 61 8.85 -2.16 21.96
CA ASP A 61 7.75 -3.07 21.61
C ASP A 61 6.65 -3.18 22.66
N ILE A 62 6.89 -2.69 23.88
CA ILE A 62 5.91 -2.58 24.96
C ILE A 62 5.93 -1.15 25.52
N ASN A 63 7.02 -0.75 26.16
CA ASN A 63 7.00 0.43 27.04
C ASN A 63 6.70 1.74 26.31
N GLN A 64 7.20 1.92 25.08
CA GLN A 64 6.91 3.11 24.26
C GLN A 64 5.50 3.13 23.68
N ARG A 65 4.85 1.97 23.52
CA ARG A 65 3.47 1.85 23.01
C ARG A 65 2.44 2.11 24.09
N ASP A 66 2.83 1.85 25.33
CA ASP A 66 1.95 1.98 26.47
C ASP A 66 1.70 3.44 26.87
N GLN A 67 0.45 3.69 27.21
CA GLN A 67 0.00 4.85 27.93
C GLN A 67 0.06 4.62 29.45
N VAL A 68 -0.18 3.39 29.89
CA VAL A 68 0.04 2.90 31.26
C VAL A 68 0.85 1.60 31.13
N PRO A 69 2.04 1.50 31.74
CA PRO A 69 2.94 0.35 31.58
C PRO A 69 2.21 -0.97 31.76
N GLU A 70 2.28 -1.84 30.74
CA GLU A 70 1.72 -3.19 30.67
C GLU A 70 0.20 -3.29 30.95
N ARG A 71 -0.52 -2.17 30.92
CA ARG A 71 -1.96 -2.12 31.26
C ARG A 71 -2.82 -1.45 30.21
N ARG A 72 -2.32 -0.41 29.55
CA ARG A 72 -3.09 0.35 28.56
C ARG A 72 -2.20 0.88 27.46
N VAL A 73 -2.57 0.57 26.22
CA VAL A 73 -1.89 1.03 25.00
C VAL A 73 -2.40 2.42 24.56
N LYS A 74 -1.55 3.22 23.90
CA LYS A 74 -1.97 4.47 23.25
C LYS A 74 -3.00 4.22 22.14
N ALA A 75 -4.00 5.10 22.02
CA ALA A 75 -5.10 4.92 21.06
C ALA A 75 -4.66 4.73 19.60
N GLN A 76 -3.55 5.34 19.17
CA GLN A 76 -3.02 5.19 17.81
C GLN A 76 -2.75 3.72 17.39
N TYR A 77 -2.50 2.82 18.35
CA TYR A 77 -2.27 1.40 18.07
C TYR A 77 -3.56 0.55 18.07
N THR A 78 -4.69 1.07 18.58
CA THR A 78 -5.96 0.31 18.71
C THR A 78 -7.13 0.91 17.92
N ASP A 79 -7.08 2.21 17.61
CA ASP A 79 -8.13 2.93 16.89
C ASP A 79 -8.18 2.47 15.42
N ALA A 80 -9.29 1.89 14.96
CA ALA A 80 -9.44 1.47 13.57
C ALA A 80 -9.88 2.61 12.62
N SER A 81 -10.17 3.81 13.15
CA SER A 81 -10.60 4.92 12.32
C SER A 81 -9.48 5.42 11.41
N VAL A 82 -9.88 5.79 10.19
CA VAL A 82 -9.07 6.53 9.22
C VAL A 82 -9.69 7.92 9.15
N ARG A 83 -8.93 8.97 9.46
CA ARG A 83 -9.36 10.37 9.38
C ARG A 83 -8.71 11.06 8.21
#